data_AF-A0A2N2EP63-F1
#
_entry.id   AF-A0A2N2EP63-F1
#
_cell.length_a   1.000
_cell.length_b   1.000
_cell.length_c   1.000
_cell.angle_alpha   90.00
_cell.angle_beta   90.00
_cell.angle_gamma   90.00
#
_symmetry.space_group_name_H-M   'P 1'
#
loop_
_entity.id
_entity.type
_entity.pdbx_description
1 polymer ?
#
loop_
_entity_poly.entity_id
_entity_poly.type
_entity_poly.pdbx_seq_one_letter_code
_entity_poly.pdbx_strand_id
1 'polypeptide(L)'
;MTGWQAVLGGALLGAAAGWLSRLALKRVIRSSDSVFYSVFVGGVFARLGLLAAAVCLLRRESYTIIVLFIAPMILAQMIFEAFPIKHGPKSDT
;
A
#
# COMPACT_ATOMS: atom_id res chain seq x y z
N MET A 1 -7.60 1.56 21.70
CA MET A 1 -8.19 0.78 20.58
C MET A 1 -8.43 -0.65 21.05
N THR A 2 -9.44 -1.38 20.56
CA THR A 2 -9.49 -2.84 20.80
C THR A 2 -8.60 -3.57 19.78
N GLY A 3 -8.09 -4.76 20.12
CA GLY A 3 -7.23 -5.54 19.22
C GLY A 3 -7.85 -5.80 17.84
N TRP A 4 -9.15 -6.07 17.81
CA TRP A 4 -9.89 -6.28 16.55
C TRP A 4 -9.99 -5.01 15.68
N GLN A 5 -10.20 -3.84 16.30
CA GLN A 5 -10.20 -2.56 15.58
C GLN A 5 -8.83 -2.24 14.98
N ALA A 6 -7.74 -2.61 15.67
CA ALA A 6 -6.39 -2.45 15.16
C ALA A 6 -6.14 -3.30 13.92
N VAL A 7 -6.57 -4.57 13.94
CA VAL A 7 -6.45 -5.47 12.79
C VAL A 7 -7.26 -4.95 11.60
N LEU A 8 -8.53 -4.59 11.81
CA LEU A 8 -9.39 -4.08 10.74
C LEU A 8 -8.89 -2.73 10.20
N GLY A 9 -8.48 -1.83 11.07
CA GLY A 9 -7.94 -0.53 10.68
C GLY A 9 -6.68 -0.67 9.84
N GLY A 10 -5.75 -1.52 10.26
CA GLY A 10 -4.52 -1.81 9.53
C GLY A 10 -4.80 -2.47 8.17
N ALA A 11 -5.67 -3.47 8.14
CA ALA A 11 -6.08 -4.15 6.91
C ALA A 11 -6.74 -3.19 5.91
N LEU A 12 -7.70 -2.37 6.35
CA LEU A 12 -8.41 -1.42 5.50
C LEU A 12 -7.47 -0.33 4.97
N LEU A 13 -6.60 0.24 5.80
CA LEU A 13 -5.63 1.24 5.36
C LEU A 13 -4.60 0.66 4.38
N GLY A 14 -4.07 -0.53 4.67
CA GLY A 14 -3.17 -1.24 3.76
C GLY A 14 -3.82 -1.55 2.42
N ALA A 15 -5.07 -2.04 2.44
CA ALA A 15 -5.83 -2.34 1.24
C ALA A 15 -6.19 -1.08 0.44
N ALA A 16 -6.63 -0.01 1.09
CA ALA A 16 -6.95 1.26 0.45
C ALA A 16 -5.71 1.88 -0.21
N ALA A 17 -4.57 1.90 0.48
CA ALA A 17 -3.31 2.41 -0.06
C ALA A 17 -2.81 1.57 -1.25
N GLY A 18 -2.90 0.25 -1.15
CA GLY A 18 -2.57 -0.66 -2.25
C GLY A 18 -3.48 -0.48 -3.46
N TRP A 19 -4.80 -0.34 -3.23
CA TRP A 19 -5.79 -0.12 -4.27
C TRP A 19 -5.62 1.23 -4.98
N LEU A 20 -5.40 2.31 -4.22
CA LEU A 20 -5.12 3.65 -4.76
C LEU A 20 -3.84 3.65 -5.62
N SER A 21 -2.78 3.01 -5.14
CA SER A 21 -1.54 2.86 -5.92
C SER A 21 -1.81 2.14 -7.24
N ARG A 22 -2.60 1.05 -7.21
CA ARG A 22 -2.96 0.27 -8.39
C ARG A 22 -3.85 1.04 -9.37
N LEU A 23 -4.79 1.84 -8.87
CA LEU A 23 -5.63 2.73 -9.67
C LEU A 23 -4.81 3.82 -10.36
N ALA A 24 -3.91 4.47 -9.62
CA ALA A 24 -3.00 5.47 -10.18
C ALA A 24 -2.14 4.86 -11.28
N LEU A 25 -1.55 3.68 -11.02
CA LEU A 25 -0.71 2.98 -12.00
C LEU A 25 -1.50 2.53 -13.24
N LYS A 26 -2.73 2.01 -13.08
CA LYS A 26 -3.63 1.70 -14.21
C LYS A 26 -3.97 2.92 -15.05
N ARG A 27 -4.15 4.08 -14.42
CA ARG A 27 -4.48 5.33 -15.11
C ARG A 27 -3.32 5.85 -15.97
N VAL A 28 -2.10 5.54 -15.56
CA VAL A 28 -0.85 6.01 -16.18
C VAL A 28 -0.21 4.92 -17.06
N ILE A 29 -0.86 3.76 -17.22
CA ILE A 29 -0.32 2.61 -17.95
C ILE A 29 -0.06 2.87 -19.45
N ARG A 30 -0.73 3.88 -20.04
CA ARG A 30 -0.54 4.34 -21.44
C ARG A 30 0.40 5.54 -21.56
N SER A 31 0.89 6.06 -20.45
CA SER A 31 1.84 7.18 -20.43
C SER A 31 3.27 6.67 -20.57
N SER A 32 4.21 7.59 -20.85
CA SER A 32 5.65 7.29 -20.91
C SER A 32 6.16 6.53 -19.68
N ASP A 33 7.12 5.63 -19.89
CA ASP A 33 7.76 4.80 -18.84
C ASP A 33 8.23 5.64 -17.64
N SER A 34 8.69 6.87 -17.88
CA SER A 34 9.13 7.80 -16.82
C SER A 34 8.00 8.17 -15.86
N VAL A 35 6.78 8.39 -16.38
CA VAL A 35 5.61 8.71 -15.55
C VAL A 35 5.14 7.47 -14.78
N PHE A 36 5.20 6.30 -15.40
CA PHE A 36 4.89 5.04 -14.74
C PHE A 36 5.83 4.78 -13.55
N TYR A 37 7.14 4.88 -13.76
CA TYR A 37 8.13 4.71 -12.69
C TYR A 37 8.01 5.78 -11.61
N SER A 38 7.74 7.04 -11.97
CA SER A 38 7.53 8.10 -10.97
C SER A 38 6.32 7.81 -10.07
N VAL A 39 5.22 7.29 -10.62
CA VAL A 39 4.02 6.93 -9.84
C VAL A 39 4.27 5.68 -9.00
N PHE A 40 5.02 4.70 -9.53
CA PHE A 40 5.43 3.52 -8.78
C PHE A 40 6.28 3.89 -7.56
N VAL A 41 7.36 4.66 -7.78
CA VAL A 41 8.25 5.14 -6.73
C VAL A 41 7.49 6.03 -5.74
N GLY A 42 6.63 6.92 -6.23
CA GLY A 42 5.73 7.72 -5.39
C GLY A 42 4.82 6.87 -4.51
N GLY A 43 4.29 5.76 -5.04
CA GLY A 43 3.51 4.78 -4.29
C GLY A 43 4.30 4.10 -3.17
N VAL A 44 5.57 3.75 -3.41
CA VAL A 44 6.47 3.18 -2.38
C VAL A 44 6.72 4.19 -1.27
N PHE A 45 7.04 5.45 -1.60
CA PHE A 45 7.23 6.50 -0.60
C PHE A 45 5.97 6.81 0.20
N ALA A 46 4.80 6.83 -0.46
CA ALA A 46 3.52 7.02 0.21
C ALA A 46 3.24 5.89 1.22
N ARG A 47 3.57 4.63 0.89
CA ARG A 47 3.43 3.50 1.83
C ARG A 47 4.35 3.63 3.02
N LEU A 48 5.62 4.00 2.81
CA LEU A 48 6.57 4.26 3.90
C LEU A 48 6.09 5.39 4.81
N GLY A 49 5.61 6.49 4.22
CA GLY A 49 5.02 7.61 4.97
C GLY A 49 3.80 7.19 5.77
N LEU A 50 2.92 6.36 5.19
CA LEU A 50 1.74 5.82 5.88
C LEU A 50 2.13 4.90 7.04
N LEU A 51 3.16 4.08 6.88
CA LEU A 51 3.68 3.19 7.92
C LEU A 51 4.29 4.00 9.07
N ALA A 52 5.07 5.04 8.75
CA ALA A 52 5.61 5.97 9.74
C ALA A 52 4.48 6.74 10.46
N ALA A 53 3.46 7.20 9.73
CA ALA A 53 2.30 7.86 10.32
C ALA A 53 1.52 6.93 11.24
N ALA A 54 1.33 5.66 10.86
CA ALA A 54 0.70 4.65 11.69
C ALA A 54 1.48 4.39 12.98
N VAL A 55 2.81 4.24 12.90
CA VAL A 55 3.67 4.10 14.10
C VAL A 55 3.59 5.34 14.98
N CYS A 56 3.62 6.54 14.41
CA CYS A 56 3.48 7.79 15.16
C CYS A 56 2.11 7.90 15.86
N LEU A 57 1.03 7.53 15.17
CA LEU A 57 -0.33 7.61 15.69
C LEU A 57 -0.58 6.59 16.81
N LEU A 58 -0.01 5.38 16.70
CA LEU A 58 -0.10 4.35 17.72
C LEU A 58 1.03 4.41 18.77
N ARG A 59 1.88 5.44 18.78
CA ARG A 59 3.02 5.57 19.71
C ARG A 59 2.64 5.49 21.20
N ARG A 60 1.40 5.87 21.54
CA ARG A 60 0.88 5.84 22.91
C ARG A 60 0.12 4.56 23.26
N GLU A 61 -0.14 3.69 22.29
CA GLU A 61 -0.83 2.41 22.49
C GLU A 61 0.17 1.30 22.83
N SER A 62 -0.34 0.20 23.41
CA SER A 62 0.48 -0.97 23.74
C SER A 62 1.12 -1.57 22.49
N TYR A 63 2.36 -2.07 22.62
CA TYR A 63 3.10 -2.71 21.52
C TYR A 63 2.29 -3.79 20.79
N THR A 64 1.45 -4.55 21.51
CA THR A 64 0.55 -5.55 20.91
C THR A 64 -0.42 -4.95 19.89
N ILE A 65 -0.99 -3.77 20.17
CA ILE A 65 -1.93 -3.08 19.28
C ILE A 65 -1.18 -2.57 18.03
N ILE A 66 0.03 -2.07 18.22
CA ILE A 66 0.91 -1.62 17.13
C ILE A 66 1.19 -2.77 16.16
N VAL A 67 1.61 -3.93 16.69
CA VAL A 67 1.89 -5.11 15.86
C VAL A 67 0.63 -5.61 15.16
N LEU A 68 -0.50 -5.68 15.87
CA LEU A 68 -1.80 -6.08 15.30
C LEU A 68 -2.30 -5.14 14.21
N PHE A 69 -1.88 -3.87 14.21
CA PHE A 69 -2.21 -2.92 13.15
C PHE A 69 -1.25 -3.02 11.96
N ILE A 70 0.06 -3.04 12.21
CA ILE A 70 1.08 -3.00 11.16
C ILE A 70 1.15 -4.31 10.37
N ALA A 71 1.01 -5.46 11.03
CA ALA A 71 1.09 -6.77 10.37
C ALA A 71 0.06 -6.92 9.23
N PRO A 72 -1.26 -6.73 9.44
CA PRO A 72 -2.24 -6.82 8.36
C PRO A 72 -2.11 -5.69 7.34
N MET A 73 -1.63 -4.50 7.74
CA MET A 73 -1.36 -3.40 6.83
C MET A 73 -0.29 -3.76 5.80
N ILE A 74 0.84 -4.31 6.26
CA ILE A 74 1.93 -4.79 5.39
C ILE A 74 1.43 -5.94 4.52
N LEU A 75 0.70 -6.89 5.11
CA LEU A 75 0.20 -8.07 4.39
C LEU A 75 -0.73 -7.65 3.24
N ALA A 76 -1.62 -6.68 3.49
CA ALA A 76 -2.46 -6.10 2.45
C ALA A 76 -1.61 -5.40 1.37
N GLN A 77 -0.61 -4.60 1.74
CA GLN A 77 0.29 -3.94 0.77
C GLN A 77 1.04 -4.95 -0.11
N MET A 78 1.53 -6.04 0.47
CA MET A 78 2.22 -7.13 -0.21
C MET A 78 1.34 -7.82 -1.25
N ILE A 79 0.04 -8.02 -0.98
CA ILE A 79 -0.91 -8.58 -1.96
C ILE A 79 -0.97 -7.71 -3.21
N PHE A 80 -0.90 -6.38 -3.07
CA PHE A 80 -0.92 -5.47 -4.22
C PHE A 80 0.40 -5.45 -4.99
N GLU A 81 1.52 -5.74 -4.34
CA GLU A 81 2.86 -5.77 -4.94
C GLU A 81 3.17 -7.11 -5.60
N ALA A 82 2.66 -8.22 -5.03
CA ALA A 82 2.76 -9.57 -5.60
C ALA A 82 2.02 -9.73 -6.94
N PHE A 83 1.09 -8.82 -7.27
CA PHE A 83 0.47 -8.75 -8.60
C PHE A 83 1.04 -7.57 -9.40
N PRO A 84 2.25 -7.72 -9.98
CA PRO A 84 2.82 -6.69 -10.83
C PRO A 84 1.85 -6.40 -11.99
N ILE A 85 1.52 -5.13 -12.17
CA ILE A 85 0.77 -4.70 -13.35
C ILE A 85 1.76 -4.77 -14.52
N LYS A 86 1.50 -5.67 -15.49
CA LYS A 86 2.29 -5.75 -16.72
C LYS A 86 2.32 -4.38 -17.40
N HIS A 87 3.52 -3.83 -17.54
CA HIS A 87 3.81 -2.65 -18.36
C HIS A 87 4.43 -3.14 -19.68
N GLY A 88 3.99 -2.58 -20.81
CA GLY A 88 4.40 -2.99 -22.15
C GLY A 88 3.21 -3.30 -23.07
N PRO A 89 3.40 -3.20 -24.40
CA PRO A 89 2.32 -3.46 -25.36
C PRO A 89 1.74 -4.85 -25.11
N LYS A 90 0.43 -4.99 -25.27
CA LYS A 90 -0.19 -6.30 -25.43
C LYS A 90 0.60 -7.00 -26.54
N SER A 91 1.37 -8.02 -26.17
CA SER A 91 1.82 -9.01 -27.15
C SER A 91 0.56 -9.79 -27.51
N ASP A 92 -0.24 -9.22 -28.40
CA ASP A 92 -1.26 -9.97 -29.13
C ASP A 92 -0.48 -10.98 -29.99
N THR A 93 -0.46 -12.22 -29.52
CA THR A 93 -0.12 -13.39 -30.33
C THR A 93 -1.39 -14.18 -30.52
#